data_AF-B8ABV2-F1
#
_entry.id   AF-B8ABV2-F1
#
_cell.length_a   1.000
_cell.length_b   1.000
_cell.length_c   1.000
_cell.angle_alpha   90.00
_cell.angle_beta   90.00
_cell.angle_gamma   90.00
#
_symmetry.space_group_name_H-M   'P 1'
#
loop_
_entity.id
_entity.type
_entity.pdbx_description
1 polymer ?
#
loop_
_entity_poly.entity_id
_entity_poly.type
_entity_poly.pdbx_seq_one_letter_code
_entity_poly.pdbx_strand_id
1 'polypeptide(L)'
;MWESLACLLYTAVPDRSRSRVLDVASDYRIFRAMDYNCSVEFFWSPFLVTLETKQDRTRALKLDQLPATLEKLRGADVLVFNTGHWWTHTGNLRA
;
A
#
# COMPACT_ATOMS: atom_id res chain seq x y z
N MET A 1 -0.68 8.90 3.38
CA MET A 1 0.40 9.45 2.51
C MET A 1 -0.01 9.34 1.06
N TRP A 2 -0.43 8.14 0.62
CA TRP A 2 -0.98 7.90 -0.69
C TRP A 2 -2.16 8.83 -1.04
N GLU A 3 -3.09 9.07 -0.12
CA GLU A 3 -4.26 9.94 -0.35
C GLU A 3 -3.85 11.37 -0.73
N SER A 4 -2.85 11.92 -0.03
CA SER A 4 -2.33 13.26 -0.32
C SER A 4 -1.71 13.33 -1.71
N LEU A 5 -0.94 12.32 -2.12
CA LEU A 5 -0.35 12.24 -3.46
C LEU A 5 -1.42 12.04 -4.53
N ALA A 6 -2.39 11.16 -4.30
CA ALA A 6 -3.52 10.95 -5.22
C ALA A 6 -4.32 12.23 -5.43
N CYS A 7 -4.63 12.98 -4.36
CA CYS A 7 -5.28 14.28 -4.46
C CYS A 7 -4.45 15.31 -5.23
N LEU A 8 -3.14 15.37 -4.98
CA LEU A 8 -2.23 16.28 -5.71
C LEU A 8 -2.20 15.96 -7.21
N LEU A 9 -2.19 14.68 -7.58
CA LEU A 9 -2.21 14.28 -8.99
C LEU A 9 -3.58 14.48 -9.63
N TYR A 10 -4.65 14.22 -8.89
CA TYR A 10 -6.02 14.48 -9.35
C TYR A 10 -6.23 15.95 -9.76
N THR A 11 -5.64 16.91 -9.03
CA THR A 11 -5.76 18.33 -9.41
C THR A 11 -4.97 18.70 -10.65
N ALA A 12 -3.93 17.93 -10.98
CA ALA A 12 -3.09 18.10 -12.18
C ALA A 12 -3.68 17.47 -13.45
N VAL A 13 -4.68 16.57 -13.33
CA VAL A 13 -5.37 16.01 -14.50
C VAL A 13 -6.33 17.05 -15.09
N PRO A 14 -6.18 17.44 -16.38
CA PRO A 14 -7.03 18.46 -17.00
C PRO A 14 -8.52 18.06 -17.04
N ASP A 15 -8.81 16.85 -17.53
CA ASP A 15 -10.14 16.25 -17.48
C ASP A 15 -10.24 15.30 -16.28
N ARG A 16 -10.79 15.80 -15.17
CA ARG A 16 -10.91 15.01 -13.93
C ARG A 16 -11.81 13.78 -14.08
N SER A 17 -12.72 13.75 -15.06
CA SER A 17 -13.53 12.56 -15.35
C SER A 17 -12.68 11.40 -15.86
N ARG A 18 -11.47 11.70 -16.32
CA ARG A 18 -10.45 10.74 -16.79
C ARG A 18 -9.54 10.23 -15.67
N SER A 19 -9.95 10.41 -14.42
CA SER A 19 -9.28 9.85 -13.24
C SER A 19 -10.23 8.98 -12.43
N ARG A 20 -9.69 7.96 -11.76
CA ARG A 20 -10.48 7.07 -10.89
C ARG A 20 -9.69 6.59 -9.69
N VAL A 21 -10.41 6.40 -8.58
CA VAL A 21 -9.94 5.66 -7.41
C VAL A 21 -10.65 4.32 -7.36
N LEU A 22 -9.90 3.26 -7.12
CA LEU A 22 -10.40 1.90 -6.97
C LEU A 22 -9.95 1.36 -5.62
N ASP A 23 -10.90 1.08 -4.74
CA ASP A 23 -10.68 0.34 -3.50
C ASP A 23 -10.78 -1.16 -3.82
N VAL A 24 -9.65 -1.77 -4.16
CA VAL A 24 -9.60 -3.18 -4.61
C VAL A 24 -9.79 -4.12 -3.43
N ALA A 25 -9.18 -3.79 -2.29
CA ALA A 25 -9.32 -4.48 -1.02
C ALA A 25 -9.06 -3.50 0.12
N SER A 26 -9.31 -3.92 1.37
CA SER A 26 -9.06 -3.08 2.55
C SER A 26 -7.59 -2.64 2.67
N ASP A 27 -6.67 -3.43 2.12
CA ASP A 27 -5.22 -3.24 2.14
C ASP A 27 -4.66 -2.82 0.77
N TYR A 28 -5.50 -2.58 -0.24
CA TYR A 28 -5.05 -2.29 -1.60
C TYR A 28 -5.92 -1.26 -2.31
N ARG A 29 -5.33 -0.11 -2.63
CA ARG A 29 -6.00 1.01 -3.34
C ARG A 29 -5.22 1.45 -4.56
N ILE A 30 -5.93 1.91 -5.59
CA ILE A 30 -5.34 2.37 -6.85
C ILE A 30 -5.95 3.72 -7.23
N PHE A 31 -5.10 4.71 -7.49
CA PHE A 31 -5.48 5.91 -8.23
C PHE A 31 -4.95 5.75 -9.66
N ARG A 32 -5.77 6.05 -10.67
CA ARG A 32 -5.36 5.97 -12.08
C ARG A 32 -5.74 7.25 -12.82
N ALA A 33 -4.76 7.88 -13.45
CA ALA A 33 -4.91 9.00 -14.37
C ALA A 33 -4.79 8.46 -15.80
N MET A 34 -5.93 8.29 -16.48
CA MET A 34 -5.99 7.50 -17.72
C MET A 34 -5.30 8.17 -18.90
N ASP A 35 -5.33 9.51 -18.99
CA ASP A 35 -4.70 10.26 -20.08
C ASP A 35 -3.17 10.23 -20.03
N TYR A 36 -2.62 9.93 -18.86
CA TYR A 36 -1.17 9.83 -18.64
C TYR A 36 -0.68 8.39 -18.57
N ASN A 37 -1.59 7.40 -18.69
CA ASN A 37 -1.30 5.99 -18.42
C ASN A 37 -0.55 5.78 -17.08
N CYS A 38 -0.91 6.57 -16.06
CA CYS A 38 -0.23 6.59 -14.76
C CYS A 38 -1.13 5.98 -13.68
N SER A 39 -0.57 5.10 -12.85
CA SER A 39 -1.20 4.66 -11.61
C SER A 39 -0.34 4.97 -10.39
N VAL A 40 -1.03 5.24 -9.28
CA VAL A 40 -0.43 5.35 -7.95
C VAL A 40 -1.15 4.35 -7.05
N GLU A 41 -0.40 3.39 -6.55
CA GLU A 41 -0.94 2.22 -5.88
C GLU A 41 -0.46 2.17 -4.42
N PHE A 42 -1.36 1.80 -3.52
CA PHE A 42 -1.09 1.67 -2.10
C PHE A 42 -1.33 0.25 -1.64
N PHE A 43 -0.28 -0.34 -1.07
CA PHE A 43 -0.34 -1.64 -0.41
C PHE A 43 -0.10 -1.44 1.09
N TRP A 44 -1.06 -1.85 1.91
CA TRP A 44 -0.88 -1.85 3.35
C TRP A 44 0.04 -3.01 3.74
N SER A 45 1.28 -2.68 4.07
CA SER A 45 2.28 -3.62 4.58
C SER A 45 3.06 -2.94 5.70
N PRO A 46 2.52 -2.90 6.93
CA PRO A 46 3.01 -2.03 7.99
C PRO A 46 4.45 -2.33 8.42
N PHE A 47 4.90 -3.58 8.21
CA PHE A 47 6.25 -4.04 8.54
C PHE A 47 7.13 -4.32 7.32
N LEU A 48 6.58 -4.27 6.10
CA LEU A 48 7.22 -4.69 4.84
C LEU A 48 7.63 -6.17 4.76
N VAL A 49 7.72 -6.85 5.90
CA VAL A 49 8.01 -8.27 6.06
C VAL A 49 6.78 -9.03 6.54
N THR A 50 6.82 -10.35 6.43
CA THR A 50 5.72 -11.23 6.81
C THR A 50 5.56 -11.21 8.33
N LEU A 51 4.34 -10.92 8.76
CA LEU A 51 3.91 -11.10 10.14
C LEU A 51 3.15 -12.42 10.25
N GLU A 52 3.75 -13.38 10.94
CA GLU A 52 3.14 -14.67 11.21
C GLU A 52 2.35 -14.62 12.52
N THR A 53 1.12 -15.15 12.50
CA THR A 53 0.35 -15.42 13.73
C THR A 53 0.34 -16.92 13.96
N LYS A 54 0.90 -17.35 15.10
CA LYS A 54 0.98 -18.75 15.50
C LYS A 54 -0.36 -19.21 16.10
N GLN A 55 -0.50 -20.53 16.27
CA GLN A 55 -1.72 -21.15 16.83
C GLN A 55 -2.06 -20.63 18.24
N ASP A 56 -1.04 -20.33 19.04
CA ASP A 56 -1.17 -19.75 20.39
C ASP A 56 -1.47 -18.23 20.37
N ARG A 57 -1.78 -17.67 19.19
CA ARG A 57 -2.02 -16.24 18.93
C ARG A 57 -0.81 -15.34 19.15
N THR A 58 0.37 -15.90 19.37
CA THR A 58 1.61 -15.11 19.35
C THR A 58 1.93 -14.66 17.94
N ARG A 59 2.56 -13.50 17.83
CA ARG A 59 2.88 -12.85 16.57
C ARG A 59 4.38 -12.68 16.45
N ALA A 60 4.94 -13.02 15.28
CA ALA A 60 6.35 -12.91 15.00
C ALA A 60 6.59 -12.33 13.60
N LEU A 61 7.55 -11.42 13.49
CA LEU A 61 8.02 -10.92 12.20
C LEU A 61 9.08 -11.87 11.63
N LYS A 62 8.89 -12.30 10.38
CA LYS A 62 9.89 -13.05 9.61
C LYS A 62 10.69 -12.07 8.77
N LEU A 63 11.81 -11.60 9.32
CA LEU A 63 12.58 -10.48 8.75
C LEU A 63 13.19 -10.76 7.37
N ASP A 64 13.33 -12.04 7.03
CA ASP A 64 13.86 -12.57 5.78
C ASP A 64 12.76 -12.92 4.75
N GLN A 65 11.49 -12.73 5.09
CA GLN A 65 10.36 -13.13 4.24
C GLN A 65 9.45 -11.95 3.89
N LEU A 66 9.36 -11.63 2.59
CA LEU A 66 8.40 -10.65 2.09
C LEU A 66 6.97 -11.22 2.05
N PRO A 67 5.93 -10.43 2.34
CA PRO A 67 4.55 -10.83 2.12
C PRO A 67 4.29 -11.09 0.64
N ALA A 68 3.49 -12.12 0.33
CA ALA A 68 3.12 -12.47 -1.04
C ALA A 68 2.43 -11.30 -1.79
N THR A 69 1.78 -10.38 -1.07
CA THR A 69 1.15 -9.20 -1.67
C THR A 69 2.16 -8.24 -2.32
N LEU A 70 3.41 -8.21 -1.85
CA LEU A 70 4.46 -7.36 -2.42
C LEU A 70 4.97 -7.84 -3.79
N GLU A 71 4.64 -9.06 -4.21
CA GLU A 71 4.92 -9.53 -5.57
C GLU A 71 4.28 -8.64 -6.64
N LYS A 72 3.15 -7.99 -6.31
CA LYS A 72 2.47 -7.01 -7.18
C LYS A 72 3.29 -5.74 -7.42
N LEU A 73 4.30 -5.47 -6.60
CA LEU A 73 5.21 -4.33 -6.78
C LEU A 73 6.23 -4.55 -7.91
N ARG A 74 6.38 -5.79 -8.39
CA ARG A 74 7.30 -6.08 -9.50
C ARG A 74 6.86 -5.31 -10.74
N GLY A 75 7.79 -4.53 -11.30
CA GLY A 75 7.55 -3.69 -12.47
C GLY A 75 7.08 -2.27 -12.15
N ALA A 76 6.99 -1.88 -10.89
CA ALA A 76 6.76 -0.48 -10.53
C ALA A 76 7.95 0.40 -10.95
N ASP A 77 7.66 1.54 -11.58
CA ASP A 77 8.68 2.53 -11.98
C ASP A 77 9.28 3.26 -10.77
N VAL A 78 8.46 3.47 -9.72
CA VAL A 78 8.84 4.14 -8.49
C VAL A 78 8.24 3.40 -7.30
N LEU A 79 9.07 3.12 -6.29
CA LEU A 79 8.66 2.52 -5.03
C LEU A 79 8.92 3.48 -3.88
N VAL A 80 7.90 3.69 -3.05
CA VAL A 80 7.97 4.52 -1.84
C VAL A 80 7.61 3.65 -0.64
N PHE A 81 8.60 3.32 0.18
CA PHE A 81 8.40 2.54 1.38
C PHE A 81 8.26 3.44 2.61
N ASN A 82 7.32 3.10 3.48
CA ASN A 82 7.20 3.71 4.80
C ASN A 82 6.84 2.62 5.82
N THR A 83 7.64 2.53 6.87
CA THR A 83 7.40 1.62 7.99
C THR A 83 7.97 2.25 9.27
N GLY A 84 7.42 1.91 10.43
CA GLY A 84 7.90 2.43 11.71
C GLY A 84 6.82 2.48 12.78
N HIS A 85 5.65 3.03 12.45
CA HIS A 85 4.57 3.24 13.42
C HIS A 85 4.16 1.97 14.19
N TRP A 86 4.12 0.83 13.50
CA TRP A 86 3.66 -0.43 14.08
C TRP A 86 4.75 -1.25 14.80
N TRP A 87 6.01 -0.87 14.71
CA TRP A 87 7.14 -1.64 15.28
C TRP A 87 7.14 -1.66 16.80
N THR A 88 6.62 -0.60 17.43
CA THR A 88 6.52 -0.50 18.88
C THR A 88 5.10 -0.78 19.39
N HIS A 89 4.17 -1.17 18.51
CA HIS A 89 2.76 -1.28 18.86
C HIS A 89 2.45 -2.64 19.48
N THR A 90 1.99 -2.63 20.73
CA THR A 90 1.49 -3.82 21.43
C THR A 90 -0.04 -3.82 21.38
N GLY A 91 -0.62 -4.59 20.46
CA GLY A 91 -2.07 -4.64 20.30
C GLY A 91 -2.55 -5.16 18.96
N ASN A 92 -3.83 -4.95 18.68
CA ASN A 92 -4.47 -5.37 17.43
C ASN A 92 -4.01 -4.47 16.28
N LEU A 93 -3.62 -5.11 15.16
CA LEU A 93 -3.37 -4.38 13.92
C LEU A 93 -4.68 -3.95 13.29
N ARG A 94 -4.66 -2.76 12.69
CA ARG A 94 -5.75 -2.25 11.86
C ARG A 94 -5.16 -1.61 10.60
N ALA A 95 -5.77 -1.91 9.46
CA ALA A 95 -5.47 -1.27 8.19
C ALA A 95 -6.17 0.07 8.07
#